data_AF-A0A4Q5P0W4-F1
#
_entry.id   AF-A0A4Q5P0W4-F1
#
_cell.length_a   1.000
_cell.length_b   1.000
_cell.length_c   1.000
_cell.angle_alpha   90.00
_cell.angle_beta   90.00
_cell.angle_gamma   90.00
#
_symmetry.space_group_name_H-M   'P 1'
#
loop_
_entity.id
_entity.type
_entity.pdbx_description
1 polymer ?
#
loop_
_entity_poly.entity_id
_entity_poly.type
_entity_poly.pdbx_seq_one_letter_code
_entity_poly.pdbx_strand_id
1 'polypeptide(L)'
;MQGNELGRPTPDMIKPGLVKPGMMQMLRPHNMALAAQSAITWFKPPFHFEPANVNPNGAPSLGRMGPLEVRLAQDKRDVKRAQRLRYKVFYKNGTAIADATTMLARRDKDAFDKICDHLLVIDHAAKPTLSGRQPVVGTYRLLRHDMATRHGGFYTQNEFDLDAMLNAHRGLRFLELGRSCVLERYRTKRTVELLWQGIWSYVKQNRFDVMIGCASFDGTDPDRLALPLSFLHHHARAPEPWRARAHDSRYVEMNRMPMET
;
A
#
# COMPACT_ATOMS: atom_id res chain seq x y z
N MET A 1 8.04 73.94 -45.71
CA MET A 1 7.38 75.00 -44.92
C MET A 1 6.72 74.35 -43.71
N GLN A 2 6.75 75.08 -42.59
CA GLN A 2 5.97 74.97 -41.33
C GLN A 2 4.80 73.95 -41.35
N GLY A 3 4.55 73.13 -40.34
CA GLY A 3 4.65 73.37 -38.90
C GLY A 3 3.24 73.54 -38.30
N ASN A 4 2.88 72.67 -37.34
CA ASN A 4 1.77 72.73 -36.37
C ASN A 4 0.33 72.49 -36.89
N GLU A 5 -0.60 71.81 -36.19
CA GLU A 5 -0.71 71.46 -34.77
C GLU A 5 -1.77 70.36 -34.50
N LEU A 6 -1.46 69.47 -33.55
CA LEU A 6 -2.29 68.85 -32.49
C LEU A 6 -3.65 68.18 -32.79
N GLY A 7 -3.73 66.88 -32.47
CA GLY A 7 -4.98 66.25 -32.04
C GLY A 7 -4.97 64.73 -31.90
N ARG A 8 -4.81 64.25 -30.65
CA ARG A 8 -5.15 62.92 -30.08
C ARG A 8 -4.07 61.81 -30.13
N PRO A 9 -3.53 61.40 -28.97
CA PRO A 9 -2.94 60.08 -28.79
C PRO A 9 -4.00 59.07 -28.31
N THR A 10 -4.12 57.94 -29.02
CA THR A 10 -4.75 56.70 -28.54
C THR A 10 -3.76 55.94 -27.66
N PRO A 11 -4.10 55.53 -26.43
CA PRO A 11 -3.15 54.84 -25.57
C PRO A 11 -3.09 53.33 -25.86
N ASP A 12 -1.86 52.86 -26.07
CA ASP A 12 -1.44 51.47 -26.11
C ASP A 12 -1.85 50.68 -24.86
N MET A 13 -2.28 49.44 -25.10
CA MET A 13 -2.62 48.45 -24.08
C MET A 13 -1.37 47.89 -23.39
N ILE A 14 -0.93 48.56 -22.33
CA ILE A 14 -0.04 48.00 -21.31
C ILE A 14 -0.92 47.27 -20.28
N LYS A 15 -0.72 45.96 -20.10
CA LYS A 15 -1.39 45.14 -19.07
C LYS A 15 -0.76 45.41 -17.70
N PRO A 16 -1.51 45.87 -16.67
CA PRO A 16 -1.04 45.88 -15.30
C PRO A 16 -1.47 44.61 -14.56
N GLY A 17 -0.59 44.13 -13.67
CA GLY A 17 -0.88 43.05 -12.74
C GLY A 17 -1.88 43.47 -11.65
N LEU A 18 -2.53 42.49 -11.03
CA LEU A 18 -3.29 42.70 -9.80
C LEU A 18 -3.31 41.44 -8.91
N VAL A 19 -2.54 41.53 -7.82
CA VAL A 19 -2.88 41.23 -6.42
C VAL A 19 -3.91 40.12 -6.11
N LYS A 20 -3.47 39.14 -5.30
CA LYS A 20 -4.31 38.12 -4.64
C LYS A 20 -5.28 38.72 -3.61
N PRO A 21 -6.48 38.14 -3.47
CA PRO A 21 -7.17 38.09 -2.19
C PRO A 21 -7.21 36.65 -1.65
N GLY A 22 -6.91 36.51 -0.37
CA GLY A 22 -7.12 35.28 0.39
C GLY A 22 -8.51 35.21 1.04
N MET A 23 -8.82 34.00 1.49
CA MET A 23 -9.59 33.69 2.70
C MET A 23 -11.06 34.16 2.77
N MET A 24 -11.98 33.33 2.24
CA MET A 24 -13.16 32.82 2.96
C MET A 24 -14.08 32.08 1.98
N GLN A 25 -14.07 30.75 2.02
CA GLN A 25 -15.29 29.94 1.91
C GLN A 25 -15.01 28.55 2.49
N MET A 26 -15.11 28.51 3.81
CA MET A 26 -15.22 27.28 4.58
C MET A 26 -16.69 26.82 4.55
N LEU A 27 -16.87 25.50 4.67
CA LEU A 27 -18.11 24.75 4.95
C LEU A 27 -18.91 24.27 3.73
N ARG A 28 -18.51 23.10 3.21
CA ARG A 28 -19.43 22.11 2.64
C ARG A 28 -19.34 20.78 3.43
N PRO A 29 -20.45 20.07 3.69
CA PRO A 29 -20.54 19.10 4.80
C PRO A 29 -19.96 17.71 4.54
N HIS A 30 -19.19 17.49 3.47
CA HIS A 30 -18.88 16.12 3.02
C HIS A 30 -17.57 15.52 3.56
N ASN A 31 -16.83 16.24 4.40
CA ASN A 31 -15.53 15.79 4.94
C ASN A 31 -15.55 15.39 6.42
N MET A 32 -16.73 15.36 7.08
CA MET A 32 -16.81 15.06 8.52
C MET A 32 -16.84 13.56 8.86
N ALA A 33 -17.17 12.68 7.92
CA ALA A 33 -17.29 11.23 8.21
C ALA A 33 -15.93 10.51 8.34
N LEU A 34 -14.89 10.96 7.63
CA LEU A 34 -13.54 10.37 7.69
C LEU A 34 -12.74 10.83 8.93
N ALA A 35 -13.06 12.01 9.47
CA ALA A 35 -12.41 12.54 10.67
C ALA A 35 -12.89 11.83 11.96
N ALA A 36 -14.13 11.37 12.00
CA ALA A 36 -14.74 10.80 13.21
C ALA A 36 -14.22 9.39 13.56
N GLN A 37 -13.83 8.57 12.57
CA GLN A 37 -13.30 7.22 12.84
C GLN A 37 -11.86 7.24 13.38
N SER A 38 -11.13 8.35 13.19
CA SER A 38 -9.77 8.53 13.72
C SER A 38 -9.74 8.94 15.19
N ALA A 39 -10.86 9.37 15.77
CA ALA A 39 -10.92 9.97 17.11
C ALA A 39 -11.22 8.97 18.25
N ILE A 40 -11.74 7.77 17.96
CA ILE A 40 -12.18 6.82 19.01
C ILE A 40 -11.05 5.95 19.58
N THR A 41 -9.84 5.99 19.01
CA THR A 41 -8.71 5.18 19.51
C THR A 41 -7.81 5.88 20.54
N TRP A 42 -8.14 7.10 20.95
CA TRP A 42 -7.29 7.92 21.83
C TRP A 42 -7.39 7.61 23.33
N PHE A 43 -8.40 6.85 23.77
CA PHE A 43 -8.58 6.49 25.18
C PHE A 43 -8.49 4.99 25.41
N LYS A 44 -7.30 4.41 25.20
CA LYS A 44 -6.93 3.13 25.82
C LYS A 44 -5.53 3.26 26.43
N PRO A 45 -5.29 2.67 27.62
CA PRO A 45 -4.00 2.74 28.32
C PRO A 45 -2.86 2.22 27.42
N PRO A 46 -1.59 2.57 27.70
CA PRO A 46 -0.47 2.16 26.87
C PRO A 46 -0.43 0.63 26.77
N PHE A 47 -0.84 0.11 25.62
CA PHE A 47 -0.76 -1.32 25.34
C PHE A 47 0.71 -1.73 25.38
N HIS A 48 0.98 -2.75 26.20
CA HIS A 48 2.22 -3.47 26.19
C HIS A 48 2.45 -4.03 24.78
N PHE A 49 3.58 -3.65 24.19
CA PHE A 49 4.12 -4.33 23.03
C PHE A 49 4.53 -5.72 23.52
N GLU A 50 3.71 -6.74 23.27
CA GLU A 50 4.22 -8.11 23.22
C GLU A 50 4.77 -8.32 21.81
N PRO A 51 6.09 -8.20 21.60
CA PRO A 51 6.68 -8.69 20.38
C PRO A 51 6.40 -10.19 20.32
N ALA A 52 5.75 -10.66 19.26
CA ALA A 52 5.74 -12.08 18.95
C ALA A 52 7.21 -12.53 18.83
N ASN A 53 7.71 -13.24 19.84
CA ASN A 53 9.03 -13.85 19.94
C ASN A 53 10.23 -12.96 19.54
N VAL A 54 10.76 -12.19 20.49
CA VAL A 54 12.14 -11.67 20.38
C VAL A 54 13.10 -12.84 20.60
N ASN A 55 13.61 -13.41 19.50
CA ASN A 55 14.72 -14.35 19.57
C ASN A 55 16.01 -13.57 19.88
N PRO A 56 16.73 -13.87 20.98
CA PRO A 56 17.99 -13.21 21.33
C PRO A 56 19.10 -13.37 20.27
N ASN A 57 18.95 -14.29 19.31
CA ASN A 57 19.88 -14.52 18.19
C ASN A 57 19.51 -13.79 16.87
N GLY A 58 18.59 -12.83 16.92
CA GLY A 58 17.99 -12.24 15.72
C GLY A 58 16.88 -13.12 15.14
N ALA A 59 15.93 -12.51 14.42
CA ALA A 59 14.85 -13.25 13.77
C ALA A 59 15.44 -14.31 12.84
N PRO A 60 15.01 -15.58 12.98
CA PRO A 60 15.51 -16.66 12.16
C PRO A 60 15.24 -16.37 10.69
N SER A 61 16.23 -16.71 9.85
CA SER A 61 16.10 -16.68 8.41
C SER A 61 14.91 -17.54 7.97
N LEU A 62 14.07 -17.03 7.07
CA LEU A 62 12.97 -17.77 6.45
C LEU A 62 13.37 -18.40 5.11
N GLY A 63 14.56 -18.08 4.62
CA GLY A 63 15.12 -18.60 3.39
C GLY A 63 16.33 -17.79 2.91
N ARG A 64 17.20 -18.43 2.12
CA ARG A 64 18.34 -17.78 1.47
C ARG A 64 18.47 -18.27 0.05
N MET A 65 18.90 -17.36 -0.83
CA MET A 65 19.33 -17.67 -2.18
C MET A 65 20.58 -16.84 -2.49
N GLY A 66 21.76 -17.46 -2.40
CA GLY A 66 23.06 -16.79 -2.46
C GLY A 66 23.14 -15.60 -1.49
N PRO A 67 23.45 -14.38 -1.94
CA PRO A 67 23.61 -13.24 -1.02
C PRO A 67 22.28 -12.69 -0.49
N LEU A 68 21.15 -13.11 -1.07
CA LEU A 68 19.84 -12.66 -0.63
C LEU A 68 19.31 -13.54 0.50
N GLU A 69 18.79 -12.89 1.52
CA GLU A 69 18.11 -13.51 2.66
C GLU A 69 16.70 -12.94 2.79
N VAL A 70 15.73 -13.80 3.09
CA VAL A 70 14.41 -13.39 3.55
C VAL A 70 14.25 -13.66 5.04
N ARG A 71 13.77 -12.68 5.80
CA ARG A 71 13.49 -12.82 7.24
C ARG A 71 12.41 -11.85 7.70
N LEU A 72 11.86 -12.08 8.89
CA LEU A 72 10.96 -11.11 9.53
C LEU A 72 11.73 -9.89 10.06
N ALA A 73 11.05 -8.76 10.10
CA ALA A 73 11.46 -7.56 10.83
C ALA A 73 11.56 -7.87 12.32
N GLN A 74 12.64 -7.42 12.96
CA GLN A 74 12.90 -7.70 14.38
C GLN A 74 12.52 -6.55 15.30
N ASP A 75 12.56 -5.32 14.76
CA ASP A 75 12.38 -4.12 15.54
C ASP A 75 11.72 -3.00 14.73
N LYS A 76 11.43 -1.90 15.40
CA LYS A 76 10.86 -0.70 14.77
C LYS A 76 11.79 -0.09 13.70
N ARG A 77 13.09 -0.37 13.72
CA ARG A 77 14.06 0.14 12.72
C ARG A 77 13.93 -0.65 11.42
N ASP A 78 13.70 -1.96 11.50
CA ASP A 78 13.40 -2.83 10.38
C ASP A 78 12.08 -2.46 9.71
N VAL A 79 11.01 -2.23 10.47
CA VAL A 79 9.73 -1.75 9.92
C VAL A 79 9.92 -0.40 9.20
N LYS A 80 10.69 0.53 9.78
CA LYS A 80 11.03 1.80 9.12
C LYS A 80 11.81 1.59 7.81
N ARG A 81 12.65 0.55 7.70
CA ARG A 81 13.36 0.21 6.45
C ARG A 81 12.38 -0.28 5.39
N ALA A 82 11.40 -1.11 5.75
CA ALA A 82 10.32 -1.53 4.84
C ALA A 82 9.48 -0.33 4.36
N GLN A 83 9.07 0.57 5.26
CA GLN A 83 8.30 1.78 4.94
C GLN A 83 9.05 2.70 3.95
N ARG A 84 10.36 2.85 4.13
CA ARG A 84 11.21 3.64 3.21
C ARG A 84 11.34 2.97 1.85
N LEU A 85 11.47 1.64 1.82
CA LEU A 85 11.50 0.87 0.58
C LEU A 85 10.18 1.03 -0.19
N ARG A 86 9.04 0.82 0.47
CA ARG A 86 7.70 1.05 -0.10
C ARG A 86 7.55 2.46 -0.65
N TYR A 87 7.95 3.47 0.12
CA TYR A 87 7.94 4.85 -0.36
C TYR A 87 8.72 5.03 -1.66
N LYS A 88 9.94 4.50 -1.72
CA LYS A 88 10.80 4.58 -2.90
C LYS A 88 10.18 3.87 -4.11
N VAL A 89 9.55 2.72 -3.91
CA VAL A 89 8.98 1.94 -5.02
C VAL A 89 7.65 2.54 -5.50
N PHE A 90 6.75 2.88 -4.59
CA PHE A 90 5.39 3.31 -4.95
C PHE A 90 5.31 4.77 -5.38
N TYR A 91 6.05 5.67 -4.73
CA TYR A 91 5.90 7.12 -4.93
C TYR A 91 7.08 7.75 -5.67
N LYS A 92 8.32 7.32 -5.39
CA LYS A 92 9.48 7.89 -6.08
C LYS A 92 9.64 7.33 -7.49
N ASN A 93 9.43 6.02 -7.65
CA ASN A 93 9.63 5.28 -8.90
C ASN A 93 8.31 4.69 -9.44
N GLY A 94 7.17 5.05 -8.86
CA GLY A 94 5.86 4.49 -9.20
C GLY A 94 4.84 5.59 -9.46
N THR A 95 3.59 5.18 -9.69
CA THR A 95 2.47 6.04 -10.09
C THR A 95 1.62 6.52 -8.91
N ALA A 96 1.95 6.12 -7.67
CA ALA A 96 1.16 6.49 -6.50
C ALA A 96 1.30 7.99 -6.18
N ILE A 97 0.19 8.64 -5.86
CA ILE A 97 0.16 10.05 -5.48
C ILE A 97 0.32 10.14 -3.96
N ALA A 98 1.43 10.71 -3.50
CA ALA A 98 1.70 10.89 -2.08
C ALA A 98 0.91 12.09 -1.53
N ASP A 99 0.23 11.92 -0.41
CA ASP A 99 -0.23 13.06 0.38
C ASP A 99 0.97 13.85 0.96
N ALA A 100 0.71 15.09 1.39
CA ALA A 100 1.76 15.99 1.88
C ALA A 100 2.54 15.37 3.07
N THR A 101 1.85 14.62 3.93
CA THR A 101 2.46 13.93 5.07
C THR A 101 3.40 12.79 4.66
N THR A 102 3.04 12.04 3.62
CA THR A 102 3.82 10.92 3.06
C THR A 102 5.07 11.43 2.36
N MET A 103 4.95 12.52 1.61
CA MET A 103 6.10 13.19 0.98
C MET A 103 7.09 13.73 2.02
N LEU A 104 6.59 14.38 3.07
CA LEU A 104 7.43 14.95 4.13
C LEU A 104 8.13 13.84 4.93
N ALA A 105 7.43 12.76 5.26
CA ALA A 105 7.97 11.65 6.05
C ALA A 105 8.85 10.68 5.23
N ARG A 106 8.78 10.75 3.88
CA ARG A 106 9.44 9.84 2.91
C ARG A 106 9.26 8.36 3.27
N ARG A 107 8.05 8.01 3.70
CA ARG A 107 7.67 6.68 4.21
C ARG A 107 6.22 6.39 3.86
N ASP A 108 5.98 5.24 3.25
CA ASP A 108 4.66 4.65 3.12
C ASP A 108 4.33 3.99 4.45
N LYS A 109 3.50 4.65 5.29
CA LYS A 109 3.14 4.18 6.62
C LYS A 109 1.64 4.30 6.80
N ASP A 110 1.02 3.25 7.35
CA ASP A 110 -0.37 3.27 7.79
C ASP A 110 -0.54 2.69 9.20
N ALA A 111 -1.78 2.58 9.67
CA ALA A 111 -2.12 2.05 10.99
C ALA A 111 -1.83 0.54 11.12
N PHE A 112 -1.92 -0.21 10.01
CA PHE A 112 -1.72 -1.66 9.98
C PHE A 112 -0.27 -2.06 10.22
N ASP A 113 0.70 -1.19 9.89
CA ASP A 113 2.13 -1.47 10.11
C ASP A 113 2.49 -1.87 11.54
N LYS A 114 1.70 -1.46 12.54
CA LYS A 114 1.93 -1.79 13.96
C LYS A 114 1.48 -3.19 14.35
N ILE A 115 0.53 -3.77 13.60
CA ILE A 115 -0.12 -5.05 13.92
C ILE A 115 0.27 -6.15 12.94
N CYS A 116 0.87 -5.78 11.80
CA CYS A 116 1.40 -6.72 10.83
C CYS A 116 2.84 -7.12 11.16
N ASP A 117 3.17 -8.36 10.80
CA ASP A 117 4.55 -8.76 10.59
C ASP A 117 5.05 -8.21 9.24
N HIS A 118 6.36 -8.02 9.12
CA HIS A 118 6.99 -7.49 7.91
C HIS A 118 8.08 -8.45 7.46
N LEU A 119 7.90 -9.03 6.29
CA LEU A 119 8.90 -9.84 5.61
C LEU A 119 9.86 -8.90 4.88
N LEU A 120 11.17 -9.12 5.03
CA LEU A 120 12.22 -8.31 4.41
C LEU A 120 13.14 -9.21 3.58
N VAL A 121 13.47 -8.78 2.37
CA VAL A 121 14.60 -9.31 1.60
C VAL A 121 15.80 -8.41 1.81
N ILE A 122 16.90 -8.99 2.26
CA ILE A 122 18.16 -8.32 2.57
C ILE A 122 19.22 -8.83 1.62
N ASP A 123 19.98 -7.91 1.03
CA ASP A 123 21.13 -8.23 0.21
C ASP A 123 22.41 -8.10 1.03
N HIS A 124 23.08 -9.21 1.30
CA HIS A 124 24.32 -9.26 2.09
C HIS A 124 25.58 -8.97 1.28
N ALA A 125 25.51 -9.00 -0.06
CA ALA A 125 26.64 -8.66 -0.92
C ALA A 125 26.69 -7.16 -1.28
N ALA A 126 25.58 -6.44 -1.09
CA ALA A 126 25.54 -5.01 -1.32
C ALA A 126 26.38 -4.23 -0.30
N LYS A 127 26.83 -3.04 -0.69
CA LYS A 127 27.45 -2.11 0.25
C LYS A 127 26.47 -1.77 1.37
N PRO A 128 26.88 -1.84 2.64
CA PRO A 128 26.06 -1.41 3.76
C PRO A 128 25.61 0.04 3.58
N THR A 129 24.42 0.33 4.08
CA THR A 129 23.93 1.70 4.22
C THR A 129 24.83 2.51 5.15
N LEU A 130 24.69 3.84 5.14
CA LEU A 130 25.40 4.74 6.07
C LEU A 130 25.23 4.35 7.55
N SER A 131 24.16 3.62 7.90
CA SER A 131 23.93 3.11 9.25
C SER A 131 24.66 1.80 9.58
N GLY A 132 25.55 1.32 8.70
CA GLY A 132 26.23 0.04 8.80
C GLY A 132 25.36 -1.19 8.51
N ARG A 133 24.05 -1.01 8.25
CA ARG A 133 23.13 -2.10 7.94
C ARG A 133 23.12 -2.46 6.47
N GLN A 134 23.00 -3.75 6.16
CA GLN A 134 22.71 -4.22 4.81
C GLN A 134 21.40 -3.62 4.26
N PRO A 135 21.26 -3.39 2.95
CA PRO A 135 20.03 -2.81 2.39
C PRO A 135 18.85 -3.80 2.37
N VAL A 136 17.63 -3.28 2.59
CA VAL A 136 16.40 -4.02 2.27
C VAL A 136 16.06 -3.75 0.81
N VAL A 137 15.85 -4.82 0.05
CA VAL A 137 15.67 -4.77 -1.41
C VAL A 137 14.29 -5.25 -1.86
N GLY A 138 13.57 -5.95 -0.98
CA GLY A 138 12.19 -6.38 -1.18
C GLY A 138 11.47 -6.47 0.16
N THR A 139 10.14 -6.38 0.16
CA THR A 139 9.34 -6.55 1.38
C THR A 139 7.92 -7.01 1.08
N TYR A 140 7.30 -7.63 2.08
CA TYR A 140 5.89 -7.98 2.13
C TYR A 140 5.34 -7.70 3.53
N ARG A 141 4.08 -7.25 3.63
CA ARG A 141 3.35 -7.13 4.89
C ARG A 141 2.44 -8.34 5.10
N LEU A 142 2.42 -8.87 6.31
CA LEU A 142 1.73 -10.10 6.70
C LEU A 142 0.79 -9.79 7.87
N LEU A 143 -0.53 -9.79 7.64
CA LEU A 143 -1.54 -9.57 8.67
C LEU A 143 -2.23 -10.89 9.02
N ARG A 144 -1.95 -11.39 10.22
CA ARG A 144 -2.53 -12.64 10.73
C ARG A 144 -4.00 -12.43 11.12
N HIS A 145 -4.84 -13.45 10.93
CA HIS A 145 -6.27 -13.39 11.26
C HIS A 145 -6.54 -12.99 12.72
N ASP A 146 -5.81 -13.56 13.69
CA ASP A 146 -5.96 -13.23 15.11
C ASP A 146 -5.71 -11.75 15.40
N MET A 147 -4.72 -11.16 14.73
CA MET A 147 -4.42 -9.74 14.82
C MET A 147 -5.49 -8.89 14.14
N ALA A 148 -5.94 -9.28 12.95
CA ALA A 148 -7.02 -8.59 12.25
C ALA A 148 -8.28 -8.51 13.13
N THR A 149 -8.75 -9.63 13.68
CA THR A 149 -9.96 -9.67 14.53
C THR A 149 -9.85 -8.76 15.75
N ARG A 150 -8.67 -8.67 16.40
CA ARG A 150 -8.46 -7.80 17.58
C ARG A 150 -8.39 -6.31 17.24
N HIS A 151 -8.16 -5.96 15.98
CA HIS A 151 -7.87 -4.59 15.54
C HIS A 151 -8.84 -4.06 14.48
N GLY A 152 -10.04 -4.64 14.38
CA GLY A 152 -11.12 -4.11 13.53
C GLY A 152 -11.19 -4.71 12.13
N GLY A 153 -10.52 -5.84 11.89
CA GLY A 153 -10.60 -6.60 10.65
C GLY A 153 -9.35 -6.54 9.79
N PHE A 154 -9.43 -7.18 8.64
CA PHE A 154 -8.41 -7.18 7.60
C PHE A 154 -8.34 -5.83 6.89
N TYR A 155 -7.19 -5.46 6.31
CA TYR A 155 -7.13 -4.25 5.48
C TYR A 155 -8.07 -4.38 4.27
N THR A 156 -8.12 -5.56 3.68
CA THR A 156 -8.95 -5.92 2.53
C THR A 156 -10.43 -5.67 2.81
N GLN A 157 -10.88 -5.78 4.07
CA GLN A 157 -12.26 -5.47 4.46
C GLN A 157 -12.63 -3.98 4.27
N ASN A 158 -11.67 -3.07 4.11
CA ASN A 158 -11.95 -1.67 3.78
C ASN A 158 -12.26 -1.46 2.29
N GLU A 159 -11.94 -2.45 1.44
CA GLU A 159 -12.13 -2.40 -0.01
C GLU A 159 -13.22 -3.38 -0.48
N PHE A 160 -13.33 -4.53 0.19
CA PHE A 160 -14.23 -5.62 -0.14
C PHE A 160 -15.03 -6.08 1.08
N ASP A 161 -16.28 -6.49 0.87
CA ASP A 161 -17.03 -7.29 1.83
C ASP A 161 -16.50 -8.72 1.82
N LEU A 162 -15.96 -9.14 2.97
CA LEU A 162 -15.43 -10.49 3.21
C LEU A 162 -16.29 -11.29 4.18
N ASP A 163 -17.37 -10.74 4.71
CA ASP A 163 -18.05 -11.31 5.87
C ASP A 163 -18.65 -12.68 5.53
N ALA A 164 -19.29 -12.81 4.37
CA ALA A 164 -19.81 -14.09 3.89
C ALA A 164 -18.70 -15.16 3.76
N MET A 165 -17.57 -14.80 3.13
CA MET A 165 -16.42 -15.70 2.94
C MET A 165 -15.81 -16.12 4.27
N LEU A 166 -15.59 -15.19 5.20
CA LEU A 166 -15.02 -15.48 6.52
C LEU A 166 -15.99 -16.32 7.37
N ASN A 167 -17.29 -16.05 7.30
CA ASN A 167 -18.32 -16.78 8.04
C ASN A 167 -18.47 -18.22 7.55
N ALA A 168 -18.34 -18.46 6.24
CA ALA A 168 -18.35 -19.81 5.67
C ALA A 168 -17.12 -20.64 6.09
N HIS A 169 -16.03 -19.98 6.51
CA HIS A 169 -14.73 -20.60 6.77
C HIS A 169 -14.17 -20.31 8.17
N ARG A 170 -15.04 -20.14 9.19
CA ARG A 170 -14.64 -19.75 10.57
C ARG A 170 -13.58 -20.66 11.21
N GLY A 171 -13.46 -21.91 10.78
CA GLY A 171 -12.44 -22.85 11.27
C GLY A 171 -11.05 -22.66 10.67
N LEU A 172 -10.90 -21.85 9.63
CA LEU A 172 -9.65 -21.67 8.90
C LEU A 172 -8.87 -20.45 9.40
N ARG A 173 -7.55 -20.55 9.34
CA ARG A 173 -6.59 -19.52 9.75
C ARG A 173 -6.12 -18.75 8.53
N PHE A 174 -6.59 -17.51 8.43
CA PHE A 174 -6.28 -16.62 7.33
C PHE A 174 -4.98 -15.84 7.56
N LEU A 175 -4.28 -15.54 6.47
CA LEU A 175 -3.17 -14.62 6.41
C LEU A 175 -3.42 -13.63 5.28
N GLU A 176 -3.52 -12.35 5.60
CA GLU A 176 -3.56 -11.32 4.58
C GLU A 176 -2.14 -10.90 4.18
N LEU A 177 -1.91 -10.91 2.88
CA LEU A 177 -0.70 -10.48 2.20
C LEU A 177 -0.95 -9.10 1.60
N GLY A 178 -0.05 -8.14 1.85
CA GLY A 178 -0.15 -6.84 1.21
C GLY A 178 1.16 -6.05 1.15
N ARG A 179 1.08 -4.87 0.51
CA ARG A 179 2.19 -3.90 0.41
C ARG A 179 3.49 -4.50 -0.14
N SER A 180 3.36 -5.42 -1.08
CA SER A 180 4.50 -6.06 -1.73
C SER A 180 5.26 -5.05 -2.57
N CYS A 181 6.58 -5.01 -2.41
CA CYS A 181 7.41 -4.23 -3.32
C CYS A 181 8.84 -4.75 -3.36
N VAL A 182 9.46 -4.58 -4.53
CA VAL A 182 10.85 -4.93 -4.80
C VAL A 182 11.50 -3.76 -5.51
N LEU A 183 12.70 -3.39 -5.07
CA LEU A 183 13.53 -2.40 -5.77
C LEU A 183 13.71 -2.82 -7.23
N GLU A 184 13.57 -1.88 -8.15
CA GLU A 184 13.59 -2.12 -9.59
C GLU A 184 14.73 -3.03 -10.06
N ARG A 185 15.98 -2.73 -9.70
CA ARG A 185 17.17 -3.55 -10.05
C ARG A 185 17.17 -4.97 -9.45
N TYR A 186 16.28 -5.25 -8.51
CA TYR A 186 16.09 -6.56 -7.87
C TYR A 186 14.80 -7.25 -8.30
N ARG A 187 14.01 -6.70 -9.24
CA ARG A 187 12.80 -7.33 -9.80
C ARG A 187 13.17 -8.48 -10.74
N THR A 188 13.87 -9.46 -10.19
CA THR A 188 14.30 -10.69 -10.86
C THR A 188 13.45 -11.84 -10.36
N LYS A 189 13.35 -12.90 -11.17
CA LYS A 189 12.68 -14.16 -10.79
C LYS A 189 13.15 -14.65 -9.42
N ARG A 190 14.46 -14.66 -9.18
CA ARG A 190 15.10 -15.08 -7.92
C ARG A 190 14.60 -14.31 -6.69
N THR A 191 14.47 -12.98 -6.77
CA THR A 191 13.99 -12.19 -5.61
C THR A 191 12.52 -12.49 -5.31
N VAL A 192 11.70 -12.63 -6.36
CA VAL A 192 10.27 -12.94 -6.22
C VAL A 192 10.08 -14.34 -5.66
N GLU A 193 10.82 -15.33 -6.16
CA GLU A 193 10.84 -16.69 -5.61
C GLU A 193 11.27 -16.70 -4.14
N LEU A 194 12.26 -15.89 -3.76
CA LEU A 194 12.72 -15.81 -2.37
C LEU A 194 11.66 -15.21 -1.44
N LEU A 195 10.93 -14.19 -1.91
CA LEU A 195 9.79 -13.65 -1.17
C LEU A 195 8.73 -14.73 -0.95
N TRP A 196 8.34 -15.45 -2.00
CA TRP A 196 7.35 -16.52 -1.90
C TRP A 196 7.82 -17.69 -1.04
N GLN A 197 9.10 -18.07 -1.11
CA GLN A 197 9.71 -19.05 -0.20
C GLN A 197 9.59 -18.58 1.26
N GLY A 198 9.90 -17.31 1.53
CA GLY A 198 9.77 -16.74 2.87
C GLY A 198 8.33 -16.75 3.39
N ILE A 199 7.37 -16.38 2.53
CA ILE A 199 5.93 -16.44 2.84
C ILE A 199 5.53 -17.89 3.12
N TRP A 200 5.95 -18.85 2.29
CA TRP A 200 5.62 -20.26 2.50
C TRP A 200 6.21 -20.82 3.80
N SER A 201 7.47 -20.49 4.11
CA SER A 201 8.08 -20.83 5.40
C SER A 201 7.26 -20.28 6.56
N TYR A 202 6.82 -19.02 6.47
CA TYR A 202 5.99 -18.37 7.48
C TYR A 202 4.60 -19.02 7.60
N VAL A 203 3.98 -19.38 6.47
CA VAL A 203 2.71 -20.12 6.41
C VAL A 203 2.81 -21.45 7.12
N LYS A 204 3.84 -22.25 6.83
CA LYS A 204 4.03 -23.56 7.48
C LYS A 204 4.31 -23.44 8.97
N GLN A 205 5.17 -22.50 9.38
CA GLN A 205 5.51 -22.28 10.79
C GLN A 205 4.29 -21.90 11.63
N ASN A 206 3.41 -21.06 11.07
CA ASN A 206 2.25 -20.55 11.79
C ASN A 206 0.98 -21.36 11.53
N ARG A 207 0.99 -22.29 10.57
CA ARG A 207 -0.15 -23.12 10.15
C ARG A 207 -1.34 -22.27 9.69
N PHE A 208 -1.10 -21.42 8.69
CA PHE A 208 -2.19 -20.73 7.99
C PHE A 208 -2.77 -21.64 6.91
N ASP A 209 -4.09 -21.60 6.77
CA ASP A 209 -4.86 -22.42 5.84
C ASP A 209 -5.18 -21.66 4.54
N VAL A 210 -5.33 -20.33 4.65
CA VAL A 210 -5.77 -19.47 3.54
C VAL A 210 -4.94 -18.20 3.49
N MET A 211 -4.51 -17.81 2.30
CA MET A 211 -3.93 -16.50 2.04
C MET A 211 -4.91 -15.64 1.25
N ILE A 212 -5.11 -14.39 1.70
CA ILE A 212 -5.94 -13.39 1.02
C ILE A 212 -5.12 -12.10 0.81
N GLY A 213 -5.61 -11.19 -0.01
CA GLY A 213 -4.99 -9.89 -0.20
C GLY A 213 -5.61 -9.12 -1.35
N CYS A 214 -5.42 -7.80 -1.35
CA CYS A 214 -5.78 -6.95 -2.47
C CYS A 214 -4.58 -6.75 -3.40
N ALA A 215 -4.82 -6.88 -4.69
CA ALA A 215 -3.87 -6.57 -5.76
C ALA A 215 -4.41 -5.43 -6.62
N SER A 216 -3.51 -4.65 -7.18
CA SER A 216 -3.84 -3.48 -8.01
C SER A 216 -3.31 -3.64 -9.43
N PHE A 217 -4.05 -3.09 -10.39
CA PHE A 217 -3.51 -2.81 -11.72
C PHE A 217 -2.64 -1.55 -11.70
N ASP A 218 -1.82 -1.39 -12.75
CA ASP A 218 -1.22 -0.09 -13.02
C ASP A 218 -2.25 0.80 -13.71
N GLY A 219 -2.45 2.00 -13.16
CA GLY A 219 -3.54 2.90 -13.55
C GLY A 219 -4.90 2.56 -12.91
N THR A 220 -5.85 3.47 -13.08
CA THR A 220 -7.19 3.42 -12.45
C THR A 220 -8.32 3.70 -13.43
N ASP A 221 -8.03 3.80 -14.72
CA ASP A 221 -9.02 4.04 -15.77
C ASP A 221 -9.63 2.69 -16.20
N PRO A 222 -10.91 2.41 -15.90
CA PRO A 222 -11.53 1.12 -16.19
C PRO A 222 -11.63 0.80 -17.68
N ASP A 223 -11.72 1.82 -18.53
CA ASP A 223 -11.85 1.62 -19.98
C ASP A 223 -10.51 1.26 -20.59
N ARG A 224 -9.41 1.86 -20.10
CA ARG A 224 -8.05 1.42 -20.44
C ARG A 224 -7.71 0.04 -19.88
N LEU A 225 -8.42 -0.40 -18.85
CA LEU A 225 -8.28 -1.72 -18.22
C LEU A 225 -9.36 -2.72 -18.66
N ALA A 226 -10.14 -2.43 -19.71
CA ALA A 226 -11.28 -3.25 -20.09
C ALA A 226 -10.92 -4.72 -20.37
N LEU A 227 -9.83 -4.97 -21.08
CA LEU A 227 -9.34 -6.32 -21.39
C LEU A 227 -8.99 -7.13 -20.12
N PRO A 228 -8.05 -6.70 -19.26
CA PRO A 228 -7.71 -7.48 -18.07
C PRO A 228 -8.86 -7.61 -17.06
N LEU A 229 -9.73 -6.60 -16.93
CA LEU A 229 -10.91 -6.69 -16.06
C LEU A 229 -11.90 -7.74 -16.56
N SER A 230 -12.19 -7.75 -17.86
CA SER A 230 -13.12 -8.72 -18.46
C SER A 230 -12.55 -10.14 -18.40
N PHE A 231 -11.24 -10.29 -18.63
CA PHE A 231 -10.55 -11.58 -18.46
C PHE A 231 -10.73 -12.14 -17.04
N LEU A 232 -10.52 -11.32 -16.01
CA LEU A 232 -10.72 -11.75 -14.62
C LEU A 232 -12.18 -12.09 -14.32
N HIS A 233 -13.14 -11.33 -14.88
CA HIS A 233 -14.56 -11.60 -14.73
C HIS A 233 -14.95 -12.98 -15.28
N HIS A 234 -14.49 -13.31 -16.49
CA HIS A 234 -14.87 -14.53 -17.20
C HIS A 234 -14.09 -15.77 -16.74
N HIS A 235 -12.81 -15.62 -16.38
CA HIS A 235 -11.90 -16.77 -16.19
C HIS A 235 -11.30 -16.93 -14.79
N ALA A 236 -11.38 -15.91 -13.93
CA ALA A 236 -10.65 -15.91 -12.65
C ALA A 236 -11.53 -15.79 -11.41
N ARG A 237 -12.85 -15.95 -11.55
CA ARG A 237 -13.76 -15.96 -10.40
C ARG A 237 -13.49 -17.17 -9.51
N ALA A 238 -13.27 -16.91 -8.23
CA ALA A 238 -13.21 -17.97 -7.23
C ALA A 238 -14.54 -18.74 -7.16
N PRO A 239 -14.53 -20.00 -6.68
CA PRO A 239 -15.77 -20.71 -6.33
C PRO A 239 -16.61 -19.89 -5.36
N GLU A 240 -17.93 -20.05 -5.42
CA GLU A 240 -18.88 -19.16 -4.75
C GLU A 240 -18.61 -18.91 -3.24
N PRO A 241 -18.25 -19.93 -2.42
CA PRO A 241 -17.90 -19.72 -1.01
C PRO A 241 -16.67 -18.83 -0.77
N TRP A 242 -15.80 -18.67 -1.76
CA TRP A 242 -14.54 -17.94 -1.70
C TRP A 242 -14.60 -16.55 -2.37
N ARG A 243 -15.77 -16.16 -2.88
CA ARG A 243 -15.91 -14.87 -3.56
C ARG A 243 -15.94 -13.73 -2.54
N ALA A 244 -15.24 -12.65 -2.89
CA ALA A 244 -15.35 -11.36 -2.24
C ALA A 244 -16.01 -10.37 -3.21
N ARG A 245 -16.76 -9.41 -2.67
CA ARG A 245 -17.37 -8.33 -3.48
C ARG A 245 -16.81 -7.00 -3.04
N ALA A 246 -16.44 -6.13 -3.97
CA ALA A 246 -16.05 -4.76 -3.61
C ALA A 246 -17.22 -4.05 -2.94
N HIS A 247 -16.94 -3.19 -1.95
CA HIS A 247 -17.98 -2.34 -1.35
C HIS A 247 -18.68 -1.51 -2.43
N ASP A 248 -19.98 -1.27 -2.30
CA ASP A 248 -20.78 -0.58 -3.32
C ASP A 248 -20.19 0.78 -3.71
N SER A 249 -19.62 1.53 -2.74
CA SER A 249 -18.98 2.82 -2.99
C SER A 249 -17.65 2.75 -3.76
N ARG A 250 -17.09 1.54 -3.95
CA ARG A 250 -15.82 1.27 -4.64
C ARG A 250 -15.98 0.33 -5.84
N TYR A 251 -17.16 -0.22 -6.04
CA TYR A 251 -17.43 -1.23 -7.06
C TYR A 251 -17.32 -0.62 -8.46
N VAL A 252 -16.65 -1.36 -9.35
CA VAL A 252 -16.56 -1.05 -10.78
C VAL A 252 -16.88 -2.33 -11.55
N GLU A 253 -17.77 -2.24 -12.54
CA GLU A 253 -18.09 -3.39 -13.40
C GLU A 253 -16.84 -3.85 -14.16
N MET A 254 -16.56 -5.15 -14.02
CA MET A 254 -15.39 -5.79 -14.64
C MET A 254 -15.72 -6.39 -16.00
N ASN A 255 -16.98 -6.81 -16.24
CA ASN A 255 -17.44 -7.29 -17.53
C ASN A 255 -17.64 -6.13 -18.50
N ARG A 256 -16.55 -5.70 -19.15
CA ARG A 256 -16.53 -4.56 -20.08
C ARG A 256 -16.42 -4.99 -21.53
N MET A 257 -16.06 -6.26 -21.78
CA MET A 257 -15.93 -6.87 -23.10
C MET A 257 -16.60 -8.26 -23.09
N PRO A 258 -17.21 -8.69 -24.21
CA PRO A 258 -17.72 -10.04 -24.35
C PRO A 258 -16.62 -11.09 -24.10
N MET A 259 -17.02 -12.28 -23.66
CA MET A 259 -16.11 -13.42 -23.57
C MET A 259 -15.68 -13.81 -24.99
N GLU A 260 -14.38 -13.81 -25.27
CA GLU A 260 -13.87 -14.40 -26.50
C GLU A 260 -14.12 -15.91 -26.46
N THR A 261 -14.94 -16.39 -27.39
CA THR A 261 -15.27 -17.81 -27.60
C THR A 261 -14.09 -18.61 -28.14
#